data_AF-A0A2X2I859-F1
#
_entry.id   AF-A0A2X2I859-F1
#
_cell.length_a   1.000
_cell.length_b   1.000
_cell.length_c   1.000
_cell.angle_alpha   90.00
_cell.angle_beta   90.00
_cell.angle_gamma   90.00
#
_symmetry.space_group_name_H-M   'P 1'
#
loop_
_entity.id
_entity.type
_entity.pdbx_description
1 polymer ?
#
loop_
_entity_poly.entity_id
_entity_poly.type
_entity_poly.pdbx_seq_one_letter_code
_entity_poly.pdbx_strand_id
1 'polypeptide(L)'
;METNIVEVENFVQQSEERRGSAFTQEVKRYLERYPNTQYVDVLLTDLNGCFRGKRIPVSSLKKLEKGCYFPARCLQWIFWAT
;
A
#
# COMPACT_ATOMS: atom_id res chain seq x y z
N MET A 1 -5.28 29.02 -23.18
CA MET A 1 -6.05 27.81 -22.87
C MET A 1 -5.24 26.96 -21.89
N GLU A 2 -5.12 27.38 -20.63
CA GLU A 2 -4.22 26.72 -19.64
C GLU A 2 -4.95 26.28 -18.36
N THR A 3 -6.26 26.53 -18.25
CA THR A 3 -7.03 26.34 -17.00
C THR A 3 -7.39 24.89 -16.70
N ASN A 4 -7.34 23.97 -17.67
CA ASN A 4 -7.78 22.58 -17.47
C ASN A 4 -6.77 21.70 -16.72
N ILE A 5 -5.48 22.00 -16.80
CA ILE A 5 -4.44 21.13 -16.21
C ILE A 5 -4.35 21.32 -14.70
N VAL A 6 -4.46 22.57 -14.23
CA VAL A 6 -4.34 22.93 -12.81
C VAL A 6 -5.53 22.40 -11.99
N GLU A 7 -6.73 22.38 -12.56
CA GLU A 7 -7.93 21.85 -11.87
C GLU A 7 -7.88 20.33 -11.69
N VAL A 8 -7.33 19.60 -12.67
CA VAL A 8 -7.16 18.14 -12.60
C VAL A 8 -6.11 17.78 -11.54
N GLU A 9 -4.98 18.48 -11.49
CA GLU A 9 -3.95 18.25 -10.47
C GLU A 9 -4.48 18.50 -9.05
N ASN A 10 -5.24 19.57 -8.85
CA ASN A 10 -5.84 19.89 -7.55
C ASN A 10 -6.88 18.84 -7.10
N PHE A 11 -7.67 18.32 -8.04
CA PHE A 11 -8.63 17.26 -7.76
C PHE A 11 -7.95 15.95 -7.36
N VAL A 12 -6.86 15.57 -8.05
CA VAL A 12 -6.06 14.40 -7.72
C VAL A 12 -5.44 14.56 -6.33
N GLN A 13 -4.84 15.71 -6.02
CA GLN A 13 -4.24 15.99 -4.71
C GLN A 13 -5.26 15.93 -3.57
N GLN A 14 -6.44 16.56 -3.74
CA GLN A 14 -7.51 16.45 -2.74
C GLN A 14 -7.99 15.01 -2.53
N SER A 15 -8.04 14.21 -3.60
CA SER A 15 -8.45 12.81 -3.50
C SER A 15 -7.43 11.94 -2.78
N GLU A 16 -6.13 12.18 -3.00
CA GLU A 16 -5.03 11.48 -2.32
C GLU A 16 -4.94 11.86 -0.85
N GLU A 17 -5.10 13.13 -0.51
CA GLU A 17 -5.08 13.60 0.88
C GLU A 17 -6.28 13.09 1.68
N ARG A 18 -7.48 13.05 1.05
CA ARG A 18 -8.66 12.40 1.65
C ARG A 18 -8.42 10.91 1.90
N ARG A 19 -7.82 10.19 0.93
CA ARG A 19 -7.51 8.76 1.06
C ARG A 19 -6.47 8.48 2.15
N GLY A 20 -5.44 9.31 2.23
CA GLY A 20 -4.40 9.22 3.26
C GLY A 20 -4.93 9.36 4.68
N SER A 21 -5.86 10.29 4.87
CA SER A 21 -6.53 10.51 6.16
C SER A 21 -7.42 9.32 6.58
N ALA A 22 -8.11 8.67 5.63
CA ALA A 22 -8.98 7.53 5.91
C ALA A 22 -8.18 6.28 6.32
N PHE A 23 -7.09 5.96 5.60
CA PHE A 23 -6.21 4.85 5.92
C PHE A 23 -5.60 5.00 7.32
N THR A 24 -5.08 6.19 7.63
CA THR A 24 -4.47 6.46 8.94
C THR A 24 -5.47 6.29 10.09
N GLN A 25 -6.72 6.72 9.91
CA GLN A 25 -7.77 6.52 10.92
C GLN A 25 -8.13 5.05 11.10
N GLU A 26 -8.18 4.28 10.03
CA GLU A 26 -8.46 2.84 10.09
C GLU A 26 -7.34 2.08 10.82
N VAL A 27 -6.09 2.34 10.46
CA VAL A 27 -4.92 1.76 11.13
C VAL A 27 -4.93 2.08 12.62
N LYS A 28 -5.25 3.34 12.98
CA LYS A 28 -5.35 3.75 14.39
C LYS A 28 -6.43 2.94 15.13
N ARG A 29 -7.65 2.84 14.59
CA ARG A 29 -8.75 2.07 15.18
C ARG A 29 -8.40 0.58 15.32
N TYR A 30 -7.70 0.01 14.34
CA TYR A 30 -7.25 -1.38 14.39
C TYR A 30 -6.24 -1.61 15.51
N LEU A 31 -5.23 -0.76 15.64
CA LEU A 31 -4.20 -0.88 16.67
C LEU A 31 -4.73 -0.62 18.08
N GLU A 32 -5.73 0.26 18.23
CA GLU A 32 -6.46 0.45 19.50
C GLU A 32 -7.17 -0.83 19.94
N ARG A 33 -7.73 -1.59 18.98
CA ARG A 33 -8.39 -2.87 19.26
C ARG A 33 -7.40 -4.01 19.50
N TYR A 34 -6.24 -3.99 18.85
CA TYR A 34 -5.21 -5.04 18.93
C TYR A 34 -3.83 -4.47 19.26
N PRO A 35 -3.60 -4.03 20.51
CA PRO A 35 -2.38 -3.32 20.90
C PRO A 35 -1.11 -4.18 20.84
N ASN A 36 -1.27 -5.50 20.85
CA ASN A 36 -0.14 -6.46 20.79
C ASN A 36 0.35 -6.73 19.36
N THR A 37 -0.25 -6.10 18.34
CA THR A 37 0.17 -6.29 16.95
C THR A 37 1.54 -5.67 16.74
N GLN A 38 2.53 -6.48 16.36
CA GLN A 38 3.89 -6.02 16.05
C GLN A 38 4.15 -5.90 14.54
N TYR A 39 3.49 -6.75 13.76
CA TYR A 39 3.70 -6.88 12.33
C TYR A 39 2.38 -6.99 11.59
N VAL A 40 2.36 -6.48 10.36
CA VAL A 40 1.27 -6.61 9.40
C VAL A 40 1.82 -7.26 8.14
N ASP A 41 1.21 -8.34 7.71
CA ASP A 41 1.59 -9.04 6.49
C ASP A 41 0.74 -8.55 5.32
N VAL A 42 1.39 -7.97 4.32
CA VAL A 42 0.74 -7.60 3.05
C VAL A 42 0.97 -8.73 2.07
N LEU A 43 -0.12 -9.40 1.68
CA LEU A 43 -0.10 -10.55 0.78
C LEU A 43 -0.64 -10.15 -0.60
N LEU A 44 0.05 -10.57 -1.65
CA LEU A 44 -0.37 -10.46 -3.04
C LEU A 44 -0.39 -11.86 -3.65
N THR A 45 -1.43 -12.17 -4.42
CA THR A 45 -1.52 -13.44 -5.13
C THR A 45 -1.18 -13.19 -6.59
N ASP A 46 -0.27 -13.99 -7.16
CA ASP A 46 -0.03 -13.95 -8.61
C ASP A 46 -1.12 -14.71 -9.39
N LEU A 47 -1.10 -14.59 -10.72
CA LEU A 47 -2.07 -15.27 -11.59
C LEU A 47 -2.00 -16.82 -11.50
N ASN A 48 -0.89 -17.35 -10.98
CA ASN A 48 -0.69 -18.78 -10.77
C ASN A 48 -1.11 -19.23 -9.37
N GLY A 49 -1.71 -18.35 -8.57
CA GLY A 49 -2.14 -18.65 -7.20
C GLY A 49 -1.02 -18.63 -6.16
N CYS A 50 0.19 -18.19 -6.53
CA CYS A 50 1.32 -18.12 -5.62
C CYS A 50 1.22 -16.88 -4.72
N PHE A 51 1.23 -17.09 -3.40
CA PHE A 51 1.21 -16.01 -2.42
C PHE A 51 2.61 -15.38 -2.27
N ARG A 52 2.69 -14.08 -2.47
CA ARG A 52 3.88 -13.27 -2.26
C ARG A 52 3.59 -12.24 -1.20
N GLY A 53 4.22 -12.41 -0.05
CA GLY A 53 4.00 -11.58 1.12
C GLY A 53 5.17 -10.67 1.43
N LYS A 54 4.88 -9.53 2.06
CA LYS A 54 5.88 -8.74 2.78
C LYS A 54 5.37 -8.45 4.18
N ARG A 55 6.19 -8.81 5.17
CA ARG A 55 5.96 -8.47 6.57
C ARG A 55 6.43 -7.04 6.84
N ILE A 56 5.53 -6.20 7.33
CA ILE A 56 5.78 -4.79 7.62
C ILE A 56 5.64 -4.56 9.13
N PRO A 57 6.65 -3.99 9.82
CA PRO A 57 6.51 -3.65 11.22
C PRO A 57 5.53 -2.47 11.39
N VAL A 58 4.80 -2.44 12.50
CA VAL A 58 3.81 -1.39 12.78
C VAL A 58 4.41 0.02 12.76
N SER A 59 5.68 0.16 13.16
CA SER A 59 6.44 1.41 13.07
C SER A 59 6.50 2.00 11.65
N SER A 60 6.38 1.17 10.63
CA SER A 60 6.47 1.54 9.21
C SER A 60 5.11 1.58 8.50
N LEU A 61 3.99 1.32 9.18
CA LEU A 61 2.64 1.38 8.60
C LEU A 61 2.30 2.77 8.04
N LYS A 62 2.79 3.85 8.65
CA LYS A 62 2.58 5.21 8.12
C LYS A 62 3.17 5.39 6.72
N LYS A 63 4.24 4.66 6.38
CA LYS A 63 4.84 4.70 5.04
C LYS A 63 4.01 3.94 4.01
N LEU A 64 3.16 3.00 4.45
CA LEU A 64 2.28 2.21 3.59
C LEU A 64 1.18 3.06 2.94
N GLU A 65 0.87 4.23 3.51
CA GLU A 65 -0.08 5.20 2.94
C GLU A 65 0.30 5.60 1.51
N LYS A 66 1.60 5.71 1.22
CA LYS A 66 2.14 6.00 -0.13
C LYS A 66 2.34 4.74 -0.99
N GLY A 67 1.89 3.60 -0.50
CA GLY A 67 2.12 2.29 -1.08
C GLY A 67 3.37 1.59 -0.53
N CYS A 68 3.47 0.30 -0.80
CA CYS A 68 4.65 -0.51 -0.49
C CYS A 68 5.29 -1.00 -1.77
N TYR A 69 6.59 -0.76 -1.93
CA TYR A 69 7.34 -1.30 -3.04
C TYR A 69 7.47 -2.83 -2.91
N PHE A 70 6.92 -3.53 -3.91
CA PHE A 70 7.19 -4.93 -4.18
C PHE A 70 8.08 -5.00 -5.43
N PRO A 71 9.29 -5.60 -5.36
CA PRO A 71 10.14 -5.71 -6.53
C PRO A 71 9.44 -6.56 -7.61
N ALA A 72 9.29 -6.01 -8.81
CA ALA A 72 8.70 -6.71 -9.96
C ALA A 72 9.41 -8.03 -10.29
N ARG A 73 10.68 -8.21 -9.87
CA ARG A 73 11.41 -9.47 -10.02
C ARG A 73 10.76 -10.65 -9.30
N CYS A 74 9.87 -10.43 -8.34
CA CYS A 74 9.03 -11.50 -7.79
C CYS A 74 8.14 -12.18 -8.86
N LEU A 75 7.87 -11.56 -10.01
CA LEU A 75 7.19 -12.17 -11.16
C LEU A 75 8.15 -12.87 -12.16
N GLN A 76 9.43 -12.47 -12.22
CA GLN A 76 10.38 -12.94 -13.25
C GLN A 76 11.09 -14.26 -12.90
N TRP A 77 11.22 -14.62 -11.62
CA TRP A 77 12.00 -15.80 -11.21
C TRP A 77 11.34 -17.15 -11.55
N ILE A 78 10.06 -17.18 -11.95
CA ILE A 78 9.42 -18.42 -12.40
C ILE A 78 9.95 -18.88 -13.77
N PHE A 79 10.56 -18.02 -14.59
CA PHE A 79 10.99 -18.42 -15.93
C PHE A 79 12.34 -19.15 -16.01
N TRP A 80 13.14 -19.18 -14.93
CA TRP A 80 14.45 -19.85 -14.92
C TRP A 80 14.51 -21.10 -14.03
N ALA A 81 13.39 -21.48 -13.39
CA ALA A 81 13.31 -22.65 -12.50
C ALA A 81 12.38 -23.77 -13.06
N THR A 82 12.05 -23.72 -14.35
CA THR A 82 11.37 -24.79 -15.10
C THR A 82 12.15 -25.15 -16.33
#